data_AF-A0A9Q0B3D0-F1
#
_entry.id   AF-A0A9Q0B3D0-F1
#
_cell.length_a   1.000
_cell.length_b   1.000
_cell.length_c   1.000
_cell.angle_alpha   90.00
_cell.angle_beta   90.00
_cell.angle_gamma   90.00
#
_symmetry.space_group_name_H-M   'P 1'
#
loop_
_entity.id
_entity.type
_entity.pdbx_description
1 polymer ?
#
loop_
_entity_poly.entity_id
_entity_poly.type
_entity_poly.pdbx_seq_one_letter_code
_entity_poly.pdbx_strand_id
1 'polypeptide(L)'
;MAGDSAPREATREEMREAKLPLPYRDSCAGLLIPLNRCRVDTWYLPWKCNVSLSRPYHPPLSGLPLDLSIDPSDQSENTDERHSYEKCQYDEFKKRVAKMNELRAEKGTRSN
;
A
#
# COMPACT_ATOMS: atom_id res chain seq x y z
N MET A 1 -4.03 21.48 9.91
CA MET A 1 -5.10 20.48 9.96
C MET A 1 -4.57 19.23 9.29
N ALA A 2 -4.39 18.13 10.02
CA ALA A 2 -3.91 16.86 9.46
C ALA A 2 -5.05 16.24 8.65
N GLY A 3 -4.82 16.03 7.35
CA GLY A 3 -5.74 15.29 6.50
C GLY A 3 -5.67 13.81 6.87
N ASP A 4 -6.60 13.37 7.72
CA ASP A 4 -6.95 11.96 7.85
C ASP A 4 -7.69 11.52 6.58
N SER A 5 -6.95 11.22 5.51
CA SER A 5 -7.47 10.36 4.46
C SER A 5 -7.36 8.90 4.94
N ALA A 6 -8.19 8.53 5.93
CA ALA A 6 -8.30 7.15 6.36
C ALA A 6 -8.68 6.30 5.13
N PRO A 7 -7.88 5.29 4.77
CA PRO A 7 -8.20 4.41 3.66
C PRO A 7 -9.56 3.74 3.89
N ARG A 8 -10.37 3.61 2.83
CA ARG A 8 -11.61 2.84 2.91
C ARG A 8 -11.30 1.43 3.45
N GLU A 9 -11.99 1.00 4.49
CA GLU A 9 -11.91 -0.38 4.94
C GLU A 9 -12.61 -1.29 3.92
N ALA A 10 -12.01 -2.43 3.59
CA ALA A 10 -12.63 -3.38 2.68
C ALA A 10 -13.77 -4.14 3.39
N THR A 11 -14.86 -4.36 2.67
CA THR A 11 -15.91 -5.26 3.13
C THR A 11 -15.42 -6.72 3.16
N ARG A 12 -16.08 -7.55 3.98
CA ARG A 12 -15.78 -8.98 4.07
C ARG A 12 -15.94 -9.70 2.72
N GLU A 13 -16.88 -9.23 1.91
CA GLU A 13 -17.17 -9.81 0.59
C GLU A 13 -16.05 -9.47 -0.40
N GLU A 14 -15.60 -8.22 -0.44
CA GLU A 14 -14.46 -7.79 -1.27
C GLU A 14 -13.18 -8.55 -0.89
N MET A 15 -12.91 -8.77 0.41
CA MET A 15 -11.77 -9.57 0.85
C MET A 15 -11.86 -11.04 0.44
N ARG A 16 -13.07 -11.62 0.40
CA ARG A 16 -13.32 -12.99 -0.09
C ARG A 16 -13.10 -13.07 -1.59
N GLU A 17 -13.63 -12.12 -2.35
CA GLU A 17 -13.55 -12.06 -3.81
C GLU A 17 -12.11 -11.85 -4.29
N ALA A 18 -11.37 -10.97 -3.62
CA ALA A 18 -9.94 -10.77 -3.86
C ALA A 18 -9.06 -11.92 -3.34
N LYS A 19 -9.66 -12.96 -2.74
CA LYS A 19 -8.98 -14.17 -2.25
C LYS A 19 -7.83 -13.87 -1.28
N LEU A 20 -8.01 -12.88 -0.39
CA LEU A 20 -6.98 -12.56 0.59
C LEU A 20 -6.78 -13.73 1.58
N PRO A 21 -5.54 -14.16 1.85
CA PRO A 21 -5.21 -15.09 2.92
C PRO A 21 -5.65 -14.53 4.29
N LEU A 22 -5.98 -15.40 5.25
CA LEU A 22 -6.45 -15.01 6.58
C LEU A 22 -5.58 -13.95 7.28
N PRO A 23 -4.22 -14.02 7.23
CA PRO A 23 -3.37 -13.03 7.88
C PRO A 23 -3.51 -11.59 7.37
N TYR A 24 -3.95 -11.41 6.12
CA TYR A 24 -4.05 -10.10 5.47
C TYR A 24 -5.47 -9.52 5.48
N ARG A 25 -6.42 -10.19 6.15
CA ARG A 25 -7.80 -9.71 6.30
C ARG A 25 -7.92 -8.76 7.50
N ASP A 26 -7.15 -7.69 7.48
CA ASP A 26 -7.10 -6.67 8.53
C ASP A 26 -7.76 -5.36 8.07
N SER A 27 -7.74 -4.35 8.95
CA SER A 27 -8.26 -3.00 8.65
C SER A 27 -7.58 -2.34 7.44
N CYS A 28 -6.34 -2.75 7.13
CA CYS A 28 -5.56 -2.23 6.01
C CYS A 28 -5.85 -2.92 4.66
N ALA A 29 -6.69 -3.96 4.63
CA ALA A 29 -6.97 -4.75 3.43
C ALA A 29 -7.52 -3.94 2.25
N GLY A 30 -8.19 -2.81 2.52
CA GLY A 30 -8.70 -1.91 1.48
C GLY A 30 -7.64 -1.31 0.57
N LEU A 31 -6.42 -1.12 1.08
CA LEU A 31 -5.24 -0.68 0.32
C LEU A 31 -4.52 -1.84 -0.37
N LEU A 32 -4.58 -3.04 0.23
CA LEU A 32 -3.89 -4.22 -0.30
C LEU A 32 -4.58 -4.77 -1.56
N ILE A 33 -5.91 -4.70 -1.65
CA ILE A 33 -6.67 -5.16 -2.82
C ILE A 33 -6.22 -4.44 -4.12
N PRO A 34 -6.21 -3.10 -4.21
CA PRO A 34 -5.73 -2.40 -5.40
C PRO A 34 -4.23 -2.62 -5.64
N LEU A 35 -3.40 -2.61 -4.58
CA LEU A 35 -1.97 -2.91 -4.69
C LEU A 35 -1.68 -4.28 -5.33
N ASN A 36 -2.44 -5.32 -4.92
CA ASN A 36 -2.27 -6.65 -5.47
C ASN A 36 -2.78 -6.77 -6.91
N ARG A 37 -3.81 -6.01 -7.30
CA ARG A 37 -4.20 -5.90 -8.72
C ARG A 37 -3.06 -5.31 -9.55
N CYS A 38 -2.52 -4.16 -9.12
CA CYS A 38 -1.36 -3.53 -9.79
C CYS A 38 -0.17 -4.49 -9.90
N ARG A 39 0.17 -5.23 -8.83
CA ARG A 39 1.27 -6.20 -8.85
C ARG A 39 1.06 -7.31 -9.87
N VAL A 40 -0.15 -7.86 -9.97
CA VAL A 40 -0.45 -8.93 -10.94
C VAL A 40 -0.43 -8.38 -12.37
N ASP A 41 -1.08 -7.24 -12.61
CA ASP A 41 -1.18 -6.62 -13.95
C ASP A 41 0.20 -6.22 -14.49
N THR A 42 1.09 -5.79 -13.60
CA THR A 42 2.46 -5.38 -13.94
C THR A 42 3.48 -6.48 -13.73
N TRP A 43 3.07 -7.74 -13.54
CA TRP A 43 3.98 -8.89 -13.36
C TRP A 43 5.02 -8.71 -12.24
N TYR A 44 4.65 -8.00 -11.17
CA TYR A 44 5.48 -7.73 -10.00
C TYR A 44 6.79 -6.99 -10.32
N LEU A 45 6.82 -6.21 -11.39
CA LEU A 45 8.02 -5.44 -11.76
C LEU A 45 8.41 -4.48 -10.61
N PRO A 46 9.68 -4.50 -10.15
CA PRO A 46 10.10 -3.77 -8.94
C PRO A 46 9.82 -2.26 -8.95
N TRP A 47 9.87 -1.65 -10.14
CA TRP A 47 9.67 -0.21 -10.35
C TRP A 47 8.21 0.21 -10.52
N LYS A 48 7.26 -0.74 -10.50
CA LYS A 48 5.82 -0.47 -10.55
C LYS A 48 5.19 -0.61 -9.15
N CYS A 49 4.03 0.01 -8.97
CA CYS A 49 3.23 -0.09 -7.74
C CYS A 49 4.02 0.29 -6.46
N ASN A 50 4.85 1.32 -6.52
CA ASN A 50 5.54 1.97 -5.39
C ASN A 50 5.42 3.49 -5.54
N VAL A 51 5.60 4.24 -4.45
CA VAL A 51 5.61 5.71 -4.48
C VAL A 51 6.53 6.21 -5.55
N SER A 52 5.97 7.10 -6.37
CA SER A 52 6.67 8.13 -7.10
C SER A 52 8.16 8.25 -6.73
N LEU A 53 9.03 7.60 -7.51
CA LEU A 53 10.10 8.40 -8.09
C LEU A 53 9.43 9.25 -9.16
N SER A 54 8.79 10.32 -8.71
CA SER A 54 8.64 11.51 -9.52
C SER A 54 10.04 12.07 -9.76
N ARG A 55 10.79 11.47 -10.69
CA ARG A 55 11.49 12.17 -11.78
C ARG A 55 12.26 11.21 -12.71
N PRO A 56 12.46 11.65 -13.97
CA PRO A 56 12.86 10.82 -15.09
C PRO A 56 14.38 10.63 -15.07
N TYR A 57 14.86 9.48 -14.62
CA TYR A 57 16.22 9.06 -14.93
C TYR A 57 16.21 7.57 -15.24
N HIS A 58 15.66 7.24 -16.40
CA HIS A 58 16.26 6.20 -17.20
C HIS A 58 16.90 6.90 -18.40
N PRO A 59 18.24 6.89 -18.55
CA PRO A 59 18.86 7.45 -19.74
C PRO A 59 18.49 6.56 -20.94
N PRO A 60 18.15 7.13 -22.11
CA PRO A 60 17.94 6.33 -23.31
C PRO A 60 19.31 6.01 -23.90
N LEU A 61 19.72 4.74 -23.83
CA LEU A 61 20.74 4.25 -24.75
C LEU A 61 20.04 4.04 -26.10
N SER A 62 20.44 4.82 -27.09
CA SER A 62 19.98 4.85 -28.49
C SER A 62 18.70 5.65 -28.78
N GLY A 63 18.89 6.81 -29.42
CA GLY A 63 17.81 7.70 -29.84
C GLY A 63 16.96 7.10 -30.96
N LEU A 64 15.65 7.20 -30.79
CA LEU A 64 14.61 7.01 -31.80
C LEU A 64 13.43 7.96 -31.49
N PRO A 65 12.62 8.34 -32.50
CA PRO A 65 12.06 9.68 -32.65
C PRO A 65 10.76 9.91 -31.86
N LEU A 66 10.45 11.21 -31.72
CA LEU A 66 9.21 11.76 -31.19
C LEU A 66 7.95 11.14 -31.83
N ASP A 67 7.28 10.24 -31.11
CA ASP A 67 5.84 10.06 -31.19
C ASP A 67 5.29 10.02 -29.76
N LEU A 68 4.86 11.20 -29.32
CA LEU A 68 4.24 11.45 -28.03
C LEU A 68 2.74 11.13 -28.14
N SER A 69 2.42 9.86 -28.33
CA SER A 69 1.10 9.30 -28.01
C SER A 69 1.15 8.65 -26.63
N ILE A 70 1.54 9.47 -25.63
CA ILE A 70 1.15 9.22 -24.25
C ILE A 70 -0.30 9.68 -24.17
N ASP A 71 -1.22 8.72 -24.21
CA ASP A 71 -2.65 8.96 -24.01
C ASP A 71 -2.88 9.78 -22.73
N PRO A 72 -3.36 11.04 -22.81
CA PRO A 72 -3.64 11.88 -21.64
C PRO A 72 -4.80 11.35 -20.78
N SER A 73 -5.45 10.26 -21.22
CA SER A 73 -6.54 9.55 -20.54
C SER A 73 -6.04 8.46 -19.56
N ASP A 74 -4.73 8.16 -19.51
CA ASP A 74 -4.16 7.37 -18.41
C ASP A 74 -3.62 8.26 -17.29
N GLN A 75 -4.36 9.33 -16.97
CA GLN A 75 -4.34 9.91 -15.63
C GLN A 75 -5.15 9.01 -14.69
N SER A 76 -4.78 7.74 -14.60
CA SER A 76 -5.16 6.96 -13.44
C SER A 76 -4.29 7.47 -12.29
N GLU A 77 -4.89 8.31 -11.47
CA GLU A 77 -4.40 8.68 -10.14
C GLU A 77 -4.06 7.40 -9.35
N ASN A 78 -2.84 6.87 -9.51
CA ASN A 78 -2.33 5.83 -8.64
C ASN A 78 -1.55 6.49 -7.51
N THR A 79 -2.33 7.03 -6.57
CA THR A 79 -1.88 7.52 -5.28
C THR A 79 -1.25 6.37 -4.50
N ASP A 80 0.09 6.36 -4.40
CA ASP A 80 0.88 5.68 -3.37
C ASP A 80 0.24 4.40 -2.75
N GLU A 81 0.10 3.32 -3.51
CA GLU A 81 -0.54 2.09 -2.98
C GLU A 81 0.36 1.29 -2.01
N ARG A 82 1.68 1.31 -2.19
CA ARG A 82 2.60 0.50 -1.38
C ARG A 82 2.94 1.15 -0.04
N HIS A 83 3.36 2.41 -0.02
CA HIS A 83 3.72 3.04 1.24
C HIS A 83 2.47 3.40 2.03
N SER A 84 1.31 3.63 1.41
CA SER A 84 0.05 3.73 2.16
C SER A 84 -0.28 2.42 2.90
N TYR A 85 -0.16 1.27 2.24
CA TYR A 85 -0.42 -0.03 2.89
C TYR A 85 0.58 -0.30 4.01
N GLU A 86 1.87 -0.07 3.77
CA GLU A 86 2.94 -0.25 4.78
C GLU A 86 2.79 0.72 5.95
N LYS A 87 2.42 1.98 5.69
CA LYS A 87 2.13 2.97 6.73
C LYS A 87 0.95 2.54 7.59
N CYS A 88 -0.14 2.06 6.98
CA CYS A 88 -1.30 1.55 7.72
C CYS A 88 -0.91 0.40 8.66
N GLN A 89 -0.11 -0.56 8.17
CA GLN A 89 0.41 -1.67 8.99
C GLN A 89 1.27 -1.17 10.15
N TYR A 90 2.09 -0.16 9.90
CA TYR A 90 2.97 0.41 10.92
C TYR A 90 2.18 1.15 12.01
N ASP A 91 1.13 1.87 11.62
CA ASP A 91 0.25 2.55 12.57
C ASP A 91 -0.54 1.54 13.42
N GLU A 92 -1.04 0.44 12.82
CA GLU A 92 -1.64 -0.68 13.56
C GLU A 92 -0.64 -1.38 14.50
N PHE A 93 0.62 -1.54 14.08
CA PHE A 93 1.68 -2.03 14.96
C PHE A 93 1.91 -1.11 16.16
N LYS A 94 1.99 0.20 15.96
CA LYS A 94 2.12 1.17 17.06
C LYS A 94 0.96 1.10 18.05
N LYS A 95 -0.28 0.98 17.58
CA LYS A 95 -1.45 0.78 18.44
C LYS A 95 -1.32 -0.48 19.30
N ARG A 96 -0.86 -1.59 18.71
CA ARG A 96 -0.60 -2.84 19.45
C ARG A 96 0.53 -2.70 20.47
N VAL A 97 1.60 -1.98 20.14
CA VAL A 97 2.68 -1.68 21.08
C VAL A 97 2.20 -0.82 22.25
N ALA A 98 1.41 0.21 21.99
CA ALA A 98 0.81 1.06 23.04
C ALA A 98 -0.04 0.22 24.00
N LYS A 99 -0.94 -0.62 23.48
CA LYS A 99 -1.76 -1.54 24.27
C LYS A 99 -0.91 -2.54 25.08
N MET A 100 0.17 -3.06 24.50
CA MET A 100 1.08 -3.95 25.23
C MET A 100 1.83 -3.22 26.35
N ASN A 101 2.20 -1.95 26.16
CA ASN A 101 2.85 -1.16 27.21
C ASN A 101 1.89 -0.83 28.35
N GLU A 102 0.62 -0.52 28.05
CA GLU A 102 -0.46 -0.36 29.06
C GLU A 102 -0.62 -1.63 29.88
N LEU A 103 -0.78 -2.79 29.22
CA LEU A 103 -0.91 -4.09 29.89
C LEU A 103 0.32 -4.45 30.73
N ARG A 104 1.53 -4.06 30.29
CA ARG A 104 2.78 -4.28 31.06
C ARG A 104 2.85 -3.38 32.30
N ALA A 105 2.37 -2.13 32.20
CA ALA A 105 2.30 -1.21 33.33
C ALA A 105 1.31 -1.72 34.40
N GLU A 106 0.22 -2.37 33.98
CA GLU A 106 -0.77 -2.96 34.90
C GLU A 106 -0.33 -4.31 35.50
N LYS A 107 0.21 -5.23 34.68
CA LYS A 107 0.43 -6.64 35.06
C LYS A 107 1.86 -6.98 35.46
N GLY A 108 2.80 -6.04 35.32
CA GLY A 108 4.15 -6.09 35.91
C GLY A 108 5.10 -7.20 35.43
N THR A 109 4.67 -8.16 34.60
CA THR A 109 5.50 -9.29 34.17
C THR A 109 5.35 -9.59 32.68
N ARG A 110 6.47 -9.61 31.96
CA ARG A 110 6.55 -10.15 30.60
C ARG A 110 6.80 -11.65 30.73
N SER A 111 5.77 -12.48 30.46
CA SER A 111 5.98 -13.92 30.36
C SER A 111 7.10 -14.18 29.33
N ASN A 112 8.11 -14.94 29.76
CA ASN A 112 9.25 -15.33 28.93
C ASN A 112 8.92 -16.60 28.15
#